data_AF-A0A524DQQ0-F1
#
_entry.id   AF-A0A524DQQ0-F1
#
_cell.length_a   1.000
_cell.length_b   1.000
_cell.length_c   1.000
_cell.angle_alpha   90.00
_cell.angle_beta   90.00
_cell.angle_gamma   90.00
#
_symmetry.space_group_name_H-M   'P 1'
#
loop_
_entity.id
_entity.type
_entity.pdbx_description
1 polymer ?
#
loop_
_entity_poly.entity_id
_entity_poly.type
_entity_poly.pdbx_seq_one_letter_code
_entity_poly.pdbx_strand_id
1 'polypeptide(L)'
;MEEEKPNLNVKDWIIISTTMIGVNLTILALIWQFPPEGIYSATLFLMLSFVLFINSVSANSKANFEVQSNSSSEEKIMKFVSFAEYSFGLGFTLIIIGFSILSYKYLQSFVGQDNIMVLIIPTAFLVTAWIMIIIYNAINYSGKALKGIRSLKRNLWMIMEFICLVMIILDFFNFISIP
;
A
#
# COMPACT_ATOMS: atom_id res chain seq x y z
N MET A 1 -41.67 10.49 -16.11
CA MET A 1 -40.89 10.39 -14.87
C MET A 1 -39.46 10.13 -15.31
N GLU A 2 -38.62 11.15 -15.32
CA GLU A 2 -37.18 10.92 -15.33
C GLU A 2 -36.85 10.25 -14.00
N GLU A 3 -36.36 9.01 -14.05
CA GLU A 3 -35.77 8.38 -12.87
C GLU A 3 -34.58 9.23 -12.45
N GLU A 4 -34.67 9.86 -11.27
CA GLU A 4 -33.50 10.41 -10.58
C GLU A 4 -32.50 9.26 -10.36
N LYS A 5 -31.55 9.15 -11.29
CA LYS A 5 -30.46 8.19 -11.14
C LYS A 5 -29.65 8.59 -9.92
N PRO A 6 -29.32 7.64 -9.02
CA PRO A 6 -28.57 7.93 -7.82
C PRO A 6 -27.26 8.61 -8.23
N ASN A 7 -27.02 9.79 -7.64
CA ASN A 7 -25.81 10.57 -7.85
C ASN A 7 -24.63 9.72 -7.37
N LEU A 8 -23.95 9.06 -8.30
CA LEU A 8 -22.88 8.11 -8.01
C LEU A 8 -21.66 8.90 -7.52
N ASN A 9 -21.57 9.03 -6.20
CA ASN A 9 -20.46 9.73 -5.56
C ASN A 9 -19.21 8.85 -5.62
N VAL A 10 -18.40 9.06 -6.67
CA VAL A 10 -17.10 8.43 -6.80
C VAL A 10 -16.19 9.01 -5.73
N LYS A 11 -15.73 8.16 -4.81
CA LYS A 11 -14.82 8.56 -3.75
C LYS A 11 -13.53 9.13 -4.36
N ASP A 12 -13.09 10.28 -3.85
CA ASP A 12 -11.94 11.00 -4.40
C ASP A 12 -10.61 10.34 -3.99
N TRP A 13 -10.22 9.30 -4.73
CA TRP A 13 -8.92 8.68 -4.63
C TRP A 13 -7.83 9.49 -5.35
N ILE A 14 -8.20 10.50 -6.16
CA ILE A 14 -7.25 11.30 -6.95
C ILE A 14 -6.36 12.09 -6.01
N ILE A 15 -6.94 12.84 -5.07
CA ILE A 15 -6.16 13.65 -4.12
C ILE A 15 -5.21 12.75 -3.32
N ILE A 16 -5.73 11.69 -2.70
CA ILE A 16 -4.93 10.81 -1.84
C ILE A 16 -3.82 10.12 -2.63
N SER A 17 -4.12 9.59 -3.82
CA SER A 17 -3.10 8.93 -4.68
C SER A 17 -2.04 9.92 -5.15
N THR A 18 -2.43 11.15 -5.48
CA THR A 18 -1.49 12.20 -5.91
C THR A 18 -0.55 12.61 -4.76
N THR A 19 -1.08 12.75 -3.54
CA THR A 19 -0.25 12.98 -2.35
C THR A 19 0.73 11.83 -2.15
N MET A 20 0.29 10.58 -2.29
CA MET A 20 1.16 9.41 -2.16
C MET A 20 2.23 9.34 -3.26
N ILE A 21 1.94 9.77 -4.48
CA ILE A 21 2.94 9.93 -5.54
C ILE A 21 4.05 10.90 -5.09
N GLY A 22 3.66 12.08 -4.57
CA GLY A 22 4.60 13.08 -4.07
C GLY A 22 5.49 12.52 -2.95
N VAL A 23 4.88 11.90 -1.95
CA VAL A 23 5.59 11.24 -0.84
C VAL A 23 6.57 10.19 -1.36
N ASN A 24 6.12 9.31 -2.25
CA ASN A 24 6.93 8.23 -2.80
C ASN A 24 8.15 8.74 -3.58
N LEU A 25 7.96 9.77 -4.43
CA LEU A 25 9.05 10.42 -5.14
C LEU A 25 10.04 11.10 -4.18
N THR A 26 9.56 11.76 -3.13
CA THR A 26 10.43 12.34 -2.10
C THR A 26 11.27 11.28 -1.41
N ILE A 27 10.67 10.15 -1.03
CA ILE A 27 11.40 9.04 -0.40
C ILE A 27 12.46 8.50 -1.35
N LEU A 28 12.07 8.18 -2.59
CA LEU A 28 12.99 7.70 -3.62
C LEU A 28 14.18 8.65 -3.83
N ALA A 29 13.93 9.97 -3.84
CA ALA A 29 15.00 10.96 -3.96
C ALA A 29 15.94 10.99 -2.73
N LEU A 30 15.40 10.78 -1.52
CA LEU A 30 16.19 10.86 -0.29
C LEU A 30 17.01 9.59 -0.03
N ILE A 31 16.45 8.41 -0.25
CA ILE A 31 17.12 7.14 0.08
C ILE A 31 18.37 6.88 -0.76
N TRP A 32 18.43 7.45 -1.97
CA TRP A 32 19.59 7.32 -2.85
C TRP A 32 20.73 8.30 -2.55
N GLN A 33 20.54 9.25 -1.62
CA GLN A 33 21.62 10.15 -1.21
C GLN A 33 22.70 9.42 -0.39
N PHE A 34 22.28 8.47 0.46
CA PHE A 34 23.15 7.65 1.29
C PHE A 34 22.60 6.22 1.34
N PRO A 35 22.75 5.43 0.25
CA PRO A 35 22.13 4.12 0.16
C PRO A 35 22.84 3.10 1.06
N PRO A 36 22.11 2.33 1.90
CA PRO A 36 22.67 1.17 2.56
C PRO A 36 22.91 0.04 1.55
N GLU A 37 23.75 -0.93 1.91
CA GLU A 37 23.81 -2.18 1.15
C GLU A 37 22.44 -2.88 1.17
N GLY A 38 21.98 -3.36 0.03
CA GLY A 38 20.69 -4.04 -0.05
C GLY A 38 19.46 -3.13 -0.30
N ILE A 39 19.64 -1.94 -0.88
CA ILE A 39 18.55 -0.96 -1.14
C ILE A 39 17.69 -1.28 -2.39
N TYR A 40 18.10 -2.23 -3.24
CA TYR A 40 17.46 -2.44 -4.54
C TYR A 40 16.02 -2.94 -4.38
N SER A 41 15.76 -3.84 -3.42
CA SER A 41 14.42 -4.35 -3.14
C SER A 41 13.47 -3.24 -2.69
N ALA A 42 13.91 -2.38 -1.77
CA ALA A 42 13.12 -1.24 -1.32
C ALA A 42 12.77 -0.29 -2.47
N THR A 43 13.76 0.04 -3.29
CA THR A 43 13.58 0.90 -4.47
C THR A 43 12.56 0.29 -5.44
N LEU A 44 12.65 -1.02 -5.72
CA LEU A 44 11.71 -1.72 -6.58
C LEU A 44 10.28 -1.61 -6.07
N PHE A 45 10.03 -1.87 -4.78
CA PHE A 45 8.69 -1.78 -4.20
C PHE A 45 8.13 -0.35 -4.26
N LEU A 46 8.97 0.65 -4.00
CA LEU A 46 8.58 2.06 -4.10
C LEU A 46 8.27 2.45 -5.56
N MET A 47 9.06 2.02 -6.54
CA MET A 47 8.77 2.27 -7.97
C MET A 47 7.48 1.59 -8.43
N LEU A 48 7.24 0.33 -8.04
CA LEU A 48 5.99 -0.36 -8.32
C LEU A 48 4.80 0.35 -7.67
N SER A 49 4.96 0.81 -6.44
CA SER A 49 3.96 1.60 -5.74
C SER A 49 3.61 2.90 -6.49
N PHE A 50 4.62 3.59 -7.02
CA PHE A 50 4.44 4.81 -7.82
C PHE A 50 3.55 4.55 -9.04
N VAL A 51 3.84 3.49 -9.81
CA VAL A 51 3.03 3.09 -10.97
C VAL A 51 1.58 2.80 -10.56
N LEU A 52 1.38 2.12 -9.43
CA LEU A 52 0.05 1.80 -8.93
C LEU A 52 -0.75 3.05 -8.53
N PHE A 53 -0.11 4.06 -7.94
CA PHE A 53 -0.80 5.32 -7.64
C PHE A 53 -1.16 6.10 -8.90
N ILE A 54 -0.31 6.13 -9.93
CA ILE A 54 -0.65 6.73 -11.23
C ILE A 54 -1.87 6.03 -11.83
N ASN A 55 -1.90 4.70 -11.78
CA ASN A 55 -3.03 3.92 -12.27
C ASN A 55 -4.31 4.18 -11.46
N SER A 56 -4.20 4.35 -10.13
CA SER A 56 -5.31 4.77 -9.28
C SER A 56 -5.89 6.13 -9.70
N VAL A 57 -5.02 7.13 -9.91
CA VAL A 57 -5.42 8.47 -10.39
C VAL A 57 -6.09 8.39 -11.75
N SER A 58 -5.50 7.64 -12.69
CA SER A 58 -5.99 7.53 -14.06
C SER A 58 -7.36 6.85 -14.14
N ALA A 59 -7.53 5.75 -13.40
CA ALA A 59 -8.78 5.01 -13.36
C ALA A 59 -9.89 5.80 -12.65
N ASN A 60 -9.59 6.50 -11.56
CA ASN A 60 -10.57 7.33 -10.87
C ASN A 60 -10.99 8.53 -11.74
N SER A 61 -10.03 9.22 -12.38
CA SER A 61 -10.30 10.29 -13.33
C SER A 61 -11.20 9.82 -14.48
N LYS A 62 -10.95 8.61 -15.00
CA LYS A 62 -11.78 8.01 -16.04
C LYS A 62 -13.20 7.71 -15.54
N ALA A 63 -13.34 7.18 -14.33
CA ALA A 63 -14.64 6.95 -13.71
C ALA A 63 -15.44 8.27 -13.57
N ASN A 64 -14.80 9.34 -13.08
CA ASN A 64 -15.43 10.66 -12.96
C ASN A 64 -15.87 11.23 -14.30
N PHE A 65 -15.03 11.11 -15.34
CA PHE A 65 -15.39 11.55 -16.68
C PHE A 65 -16.63 10.80 -17.21
N GLU A 66 -16.67 9.47 -17.05
CA GLU A 66 -17.77 8.64 -17.54
C GLU A 66 -19.09 8.86 -16.78
N VAL A 67 -19.03 9.26 -15.49
CA VAL A 67 -20.19 9.72 -14.73
C VAL A 67 -20.73 11.04 -15.30
N GLN A 68 -19.85 12.00 -15.60
CA GLN A 68 -20.24 13.31 -16.12
C GLN A 68 -20.77 13.26 -17.56
N SER A 69 -20.21 12.38 -18.39
CA SER A 69 -20.60 12.26 -19.79
C SER A 69 -21.90 11.46 -20.01
N ASN A 70 -22.48 10.85 -18.96
CA ASN A 70 -23.68 9.99 -19.02
C ASN A 70 -23.62 8.89 -20.11
N SER A 71 -22.42 8.56 -20.59
CA SER A 71 -22.20 7.76 -21.80
C SER A 71 -21.93 6.28 -21.52
N SER A 72 -21.78 5.89 -20.26
CA SER A 72 -21.38 4.54 -19.86
C SER A 72 -22.36 3.92 -18.86
N SER A 73 -22.43 2.59 -18.87
CA SER A 73 -23.18 1.84 -17.86
C SER A 73 -22.54 1.97 -16.48
N GLU A 74 -23.37 1.97 -15.44
CA GLU A 74 -22.95 1.99 -14.04
C GLU A 74 -21.95 0.87 -13.71
N GLU A 75 -22.15 -0.32 -14.28
CA GLU A 75 -21.24 -1.45 -14.12
C GLU A 75 -19.82 -1.13 -14.59
N LYS A 76 -19.67 -0.43 -15.72
CA LYS A 76 -18.37 -0.03 -16.26
C LYS A 76 -17.69 1.01 -15.38
N ILE A 77 -18.45 1.96 -14.84
CA ILE A 77 -17.95 2.97 -13.90
C ILE A 77 -17.44 2.29 -12.62
N MET A 78 -18.21 1.35 -12.07
CA MET A 78 -17.84 0.61 -10.86
C MET A 78 -16.60 -0.28 -11.04
N LYS A 79 -16.33 -0.78 -12.25
CA LYS A 79 -15.08 -1.49 -12.57
C LYS A 79 -13.87 -0.55 -12.46
N PHE A 80 -13.95 0.68 -12.97
CA PHE A 80 -12.87 1.66 -12.84
C PHE A 80 -12.65 2.09 -11.40
N VAL A 81 -13.71 2.35 -10.64
CA VAL A 81 -13.61 2.68 -9.21
C VAL A 81 -12.95 1.54 -8.43
N SER A 82 -13.38 0.30 -8.67
CA SER A 82 -12.81 -0.89 -8.00
C SER A 82 -11.33 -1.10 -8.34
N PHE A 83 -10.94 -0.82 -9.59
CA PHE A 83 -9.55 -0.91 -10.02
C PHE A 83 -8.68 0.19 -9.39
N ALA A 84 -9.21 1.42 -9.28
CA ALA A 84 -8.54 2.51 -8.59
C ALA A 84 -8.28 2.16 -7.12
N GLU A 85 -9.31 1.65 -6.43
CA GLU A 85 -9.20 1.19 -5.03
C GLU A 85 -8.16 0.08 -4.85
N TYR A 86 -8.15 -0.90 -5.75
CA TYR A 86 -7.20 -2.01 -5.68
C TYR A 86 -5.76 -1.54 -5.93
N SER A 87 -5.58 -0.69 -6.95
CA SER A 87 -4.27 -0.12 -7.28
C SER A 87 -3.74 0.73 -6.12
N PHE A 88 -4.59 1.58 -5.53
CA PHE A 88 -4.22 2.37 -4.35
C PHE A 88 -3.82 1.49 -3.17
N GLY A 89 -4.64 0.49 -2.82
CA GLY A 89 -4.37 -0.37 -1.66
C GLY A 89 -3.11 -1.21 -1.83
N LEU A 90 -2.89 -1.77 -3.02
CA LEU A 90 -1.65 -2.48 -3.33
C LEU A 90 -0.44 -1.53 -3.31
N GLY A 91 -0.56 -0.33 -3.89
CA GLY A 91 0.51 0.68 -3.86
C GLY A 91 0.90 1.06 -2.44
N PHE A 92 -0.08 1.27 -1.57
CA PHE A 92 0.16 1.56 -0.15
C PHE A 92 0.85 0.40 0.58
N THR A 93 0.44 -0.84 0.30
CA THR A 93 1.08 -2.06 0.85
C THR A 93 2.56 -2.12 0.44
N LEU A 94 2.87 -1.81 -0.82
CA LEU A 94 4.25 -1.78 -1.31
C LEU A 94 5.08 -0.65 -0.67
N ILE A 95 4.47 0.49 -0.31
CA ILE A 95 5.13 1.52 0.51
C ILE A 95 5.50 0.94 1.87
N ILE A 96 4.57 0.28 2.58
CA ILE A 96 4.83 -0.29 3.90
C ILE A 96 5.97 -1.31 3.83
N ILE A 97 5.96 -2.20 2.83
CA ILE A 97 7.03 -3.17 2.60
C ILE A 97 8.36 -2.45 2.32
N GLY A 98 8.37 -1.49 1.40
CA GLY A 98 9.56 -0.71 1.05
C GLY A 98 10.16 -0.01 2.28
N PHE A 99 9.33 0.65 3.09
CA PHE A 99 9.77 1.30 4.33
C PHE A 99 10.29 0.33 5.38
N SER A 100 9.68 -0.85 5.50
CA SER A 100 10.13 -1.86 6.45
C SER A 100 11.53 -2.36 6.09
N ILE A 101 11.77 -2.63 4.80
CA ILE A 101 13.09 -3.01 4.28
C ILE A 101 14.09 -1.87 4.44
N LEU A 102 13.72 -0.63 4.11
CA LEU A 102 14.59 0.54 4.29
C LEU A 102 15.00 0.71 5.75
N SER A 103 14.02 0.71 6.67
CA SER A 103 14.27 0.84 8.10
C SER A 103 15.24 -0.25 8.56
N TYR A 104 15.01 -1.49 8.14
CA TYR A 104 15.86 -2.61 8.48
C TYR A 104 17.30 -2.43 7.95
N LYS A 105 17.49 -2.16 6.66
CA LYS A 105 18.83 -2.01 6.04
C LYS A 105 19.60 -0.80 6.57
N TYR A 106 18.92 0.33 6.77
CA TYR A 106 19.56 1.50 7.40
C TYR A 106 19.99 1.19 8.83
N LEU A 107 19.13 0.60 9.66
CA LEU A 107 19.49 0.23 11.04
C LEU A 107 20.65 -0.76 11.07
N GLN A 108 20.65 -1.75 10.17
CA GLN A 108 21.73 -2.71 10.01
C GLN A 108 23.05 -1.99 9.69
N SER A 109 23.05 -1.03 8.78
CA SER A 109 24.24 -0.24 8.42
C SER A 109 24.76 0.66 9.56
N PHE A 110 23.88 1.18 10.42
CA PHE A 110 24.28 2.10 11.49
C PHE A 110 24.70 1.41 12.79
N VAL A 111 23.99 0.35 13.19
CA VAL A 111 24.13 -0.26 14.51
C VAL A 111 24.78 -1.65 14.45
N GLY A 112 24.97 -2.19 13.24
CA GLY A 112 25.50 -3.53 13.01
C GLY A 112 24.41 -4.61 13.08
N GLN A 113 24.64 -5.70 12.37
CA GLN A 113 23.65 -6.76 12.15
C GLN A 113 23.23 -7.49 13.43
N ASP A 114 24.14 -7.67 14.40
CA ASP A 114 23.86 -8.44 15.61
C ASP A 114 22.97 -7.71 16.63
N ASN A 115 22.66 -6.42 16.38
CA ASN A 115 21.82 -5.65 17.28
C ASN A 115 20.35 -5.98 17.07
N ILE A 116 19.70 -6.55 18.09
CA ILE A 116 18.28 -6.91 18.07
C ILE A 116 17.34 -5.73 17.72
N MET A 117 17.76 -4.49 17.96
CA MET A 117 16.99 -3.29 17.58
C MET A 117 16.75 -3.20 16.07
N VAL A 118 17.66 -3.76 15.25
CA VAL A 118 17.54 -3.85 13.79
C VAL A 118 16.28 -4.64 13.41
N LEU A 119 15.88 -5.63 14.22
CA LEU A 119 14.66 -6.41 14.01
C LEU A 119 13.44 -5.80 14.71
N ILE A 120 13.60 -5.30 15.93
CA ILE A 120 12.48 -4.79 16.74
C ILE A 120 11.78 -3.61 16.05
N ILE A 121 12.54 -2.65 15.52
CA ILE A 121 11.97 -1.42 14.94
C ILE A 121 11.10 -1.71 13.70
N PRO A 122 11.57 -2.40 12.64
CA PRO A 122 10.73 -2.71 11.49
C PRO A 122 9.55 -3.63 11.87
N THR A 123 9.74 -4.53 12.84
CA THR A 123 8.64 -5.37 13.35
C THR A 123 7.56 -4.52 14.03
N ALA A 124 7.94 -3.60 14.91
CA ALA A 124 7.01 -2.71 15.59
C ALA A 124 6.27 -1.81 14.60
N PHE A 125 6.94 -1.34 13.55
CA PHE A 125 6.32 -0.59 12.45
C PHE A 125 5.23 -1.41 11.74
N LEU A 126 5.55 -2.64 11.31
CA LEU A 126 4.58 -3.53 10.65
C LEU A 126 3.41 -3.90 11.56
N VAL A 127 3.69 -4.26 12.83
CA VAL A 127 2.63 -4.58 13.81
C VAL A 127 1.71 -3.38 14.04
N THR A 128 2.26 -2.16 14.11
CA THR A 128 1.45 -0.94 14.24
C THR A 128 0.55 -0.75 13.01
N ALA A 129 1.08 -0.96 11.80
CA ALA A 129 0.28 -0.91 10.57
C ALA A 129 -0.87 -1.93 10.59
N TRP A 130 -0.60 -3.16 11.03
CA TRP A 130 -1.61 -4.22 11.17
C TRP A 130 -2.70 -3.88 12.18
N ILE A 131 -2.31 -3.34 13.35
CA ILE A 131 -3.28 -2.90 14.37
C ILE A 131 -4.21 -1.84 13.78
N MET A 132 -3.67 -0.84 13.07
CA MET A 132 -4.49 0.20 12.42
C MET A 132 -5.43 -0.38 11.36
N ILE A 133 -4.97 -1.36 10.58
CA ILE A 133 -5.80 -2.09 9.61
C ILE A 133 -6.93 -2.84 10.30
N ILE A 134 -6.65 -3.54 11.41
CA ILE A 134 -7.63 -4.28 12.19
C ILE A 134 -8.67 -3.34 12.78
N ILE A 135 -8.25 -2.23 13.40
CA ILE A 135 -9.15 -1.20 13.96
C ILE A 135 -10.07 -0.65 12.87
N TYR A 136 -9.51 -0.26 11.72
CA TYR A 136 -10.32 0.23 10.62
C TYR A 136 -11.36 -0.81 10.17
N ASN A 137 -10.95 -2.07 10.03
CA ASN A 137 -11.86 -3.15 9.63
C ASN A 137 -12.96 -3.36 10.66
N ALA A 138 -12.65 -3.30 11.95
CA ALA A 138 -13.63 -3.41 13.03
C ALA A 138 -14.68 -2.28 12.93
N ILE A 139 -14.26 -1.05 12.66
CA ILE A 139 -15.17 0.09 12.45
C ILE A 139 -16.05 -0.14 11.22
N ASN A 140 -15.43 -0.47 10.08
CA ASN A 140 -16.12 -0.56 8.79
C ASN A 140 -17.07 -1.77 8.67
N TYR A 141 -16.85 -2.82 9.46
CA TYR A 141 -17.66 -4.05 9.45
C TYR A 141 -18.45 -4.31 10.75
N SER A 142 -18.46 -3.35 11.69
CA SER A 142 -19.28 -3.46 12.90
C SER A 142 -20.76 -3.68 12.52
N GLY A 143 -21.36 -4.78 13.01
CA GLY A 143 -22.75 -5.17 12.73
C GLY A 143 -22.96 -6.32 11.71
N LYS A 144 -21.92 -6.86 11.05
CA LYS A 144 -22.06 -8.05 10.17
C LYS A 144 -20.97 -9.10 10.47
N ALA A 145 -21.18 -9.88 11.54
CA ALA A 145 -20.24 -10.83 12.14
C ALA A 145 -19.59 -11.86 11.20
N LEU A 146 -20.18 -12.12 10.02
CA LEU A 146 -19.70 -13.12 9.05
C LEU A 146 -19.05 -12.53 7.78
N LYS A 147 -18.88 -11.20 7.68
CA LYS A 147 -18.19 -10.58 6.53
C LYS A 147 -16.68 -10.39 6.70
N GLY A 148 -16.09 -10.81 7.83
CA GLY A 148 -14.64 -10.72 8.08
C GLY A 148 -13.78 -11.45 7.04
N ILE A 149 -14.29 -12.53 6.44
CA ILE A 149 -13.61 -13.28 5.36
C ILE A 149 -13.78 -12.59 3.99
N ARG A 150 -14.77 -11.70 3.82
CA ARG A 150 -15.00 -10.93 2.57
C ARG A 150 -14.00 -9.79 2.38
N SER A 151 -13.15 -9.54 3.37
CA SER A 151 -11.95 -8.69 3.32
C SER A 151 -10.73 -9.41 2.68
N LEU A 152 -10.96 -10.31 1.71
CA LEU A 152 -9.90 -11.03 0.99
C LEU A 152 -8.80 -10.10 0.48
N LYS A 153 -9.19 -8.92 -0.04
CA LYS A 153 -8.25 -7.90 -0.54
C LYS A 153 -7.25 -7.45 0.52
N ARG A 154 -7.71 -7.16 1.74
CA ARG A 154 -6.89 -6.60 2.80
C ARG A 154 -6.12 -7.67 3.58
N ASN A 155 -6.68 -8.87 3.66
CA ASN A 155 -5.96 -10.03 4.18
C ASN A 155 -4.80 -10.41 3.27
N LEU A 156 -4.96 -10.29 1.95
CA LEU A 156 -3.86 -10.48 0.99
C LEU A 156 -2.73 -9.47 1.22
N TRP A 157 -3.06 -8.19 1.46
CA TRP A 157 -2.06 -7.16 1.77
C TRP A 157 -1.29 -7.45 3.06
N MET A 158 -2.00 -7.80 4.13
CA MET A 158 -1.35 -8.22 5.39
C MET A 158 -0.48 -9.46 5.21
N ILE A 159 -0.87 -10.41 4.35
CA ILE A 159 -0.03 -11.58 4.03
C ILE A 159 1.27 -11.15 3.35
N MET A 160 1.23 -10.19 2.41
CA MET A 160 2.44 -9.67 1.77
C MET A 160 3.38 -8.99 2.78
N GLU A 161 2.82 -8.19 3.70
CA GLU A 161 3.57 -7.56 4.78
C GLU A 161 4.16 -8.60 5.75
N PHE A 162 3.42 -9.66 6.05
CA PHE A 162 3.90 -10.77 6.88
C PHE A 162 5.04 -11.53 6.19
N ILE A 163 4.93 -11.81 4.89
CA ILE A 163 6.03 -12.40 4.11
C ILE A 163 7.26 -11.50 4.17
N CYS A 164 7.09 -10.17 4.04
CA CYS A 164 8.19 -9.23 4.19
C CYS A 164 8.86 -9.34 5.57
N LEU A 165 8.08 -9.41 6.66
CA LEU A 165 8.63 -9.61 8.00
C LEU A 165 9.44 -10.91 8.11
N VAL A 166 8.92 -12.01 7.56
CA VAL A 166 9.64 -13.29 7.52
C VAL A 166 10.96 -13.15 6.75
N MET A 167 10.96 -12.46 5.60
CA MET A 167 12.18 -12.22 4.83
C MET A 167 13.19 -11.39 5.64
N ILE A 168 12.76 -10.36 6.36
CA ILE A 168 13.62 -9.56 7.25
C ILE A 168 14.23 -10.43 8.35
N ILE A 169 13.42 -11.30 8.98
CA ILE A 169 13.90 -12.23 10.02
C ILE A 169 14.95 -13.19 9.43
N LEU A 170 14.70 -13.75 8.25
CA LEU A 170 15.64 -14.66 7.59
C LEU A 170 16.95 -13.96 7.21
N ASP A 171 16.89 -12.71 6.75
CA ASP A 171 18.07 -11.88 6.45
C ASP A 171 18.88 -11.59 7.71
N PHE A 172 18.20 -11.22 8.81
CA PHE A 172 18.84 -10.94 10.10
C PHE A 172 19.68 -12.13 10.58
N PHE A 173 19.16 -13.36 10.43
CA PHE A 173 19.85 -14.60 10.78
C PHE A 173 20.79 -15.16 9.69
N ASN A 174 21.06 -14.40 8.62
CA ASN A 174 21.92 -14.81 7.49
C ASN A 174 21.46 -16.07 6.74
N PHE A 175 20.16 -16.41 6.77
CA PHE A 175 19.62 -17.50 5.95
C PHE A 175 19.45 -17.11 4.48
N ILE A 176 19.17 -15.82 4.24
CA ILE A 176 19.06 -15.23 2.90
C ILE A 176 19.75 -13.86 2.91
N SER A 177 19.91 -13.25 1.72
CA SER A 177 20.32 -11.85 1.60
C SER A 177 19.26 -11.05 0.83
N ILE A 178 18.67 -10.03 1.45
CA ILE A 178 17.79 -9.06 0.79
C ILE A 178 18.69 -8.05 0.05
N PRO A 179 18.61 -8.00 -1.30
CA PRO A 179 19.38 -7.08 -2.13
C PRO A 179 18.75 -5.70 -2.23
#